data_AF-A0A392RCW2-F1
#
_entry.id   AF-A0A392RCW2-F1
#
_cell.length_a   1.000
_cell.length_b   1.000
_cell.length_c   1.000
_cell.angle_alpha   90.00
_cell.angle_beta   90.00
_cell.angle_gamma   90.00
#
_symmetry.space_group_name_H-M   'P 1'
#
loop_
_entity.id
_entity.type
_entity.pdbx_description
1 polymer ?
#
loop_
_entity_poly.entity_id
_entity_poly.type
_entity_poly.pdbx_seq_one_letter_code
_entity_poly.pdbx_strand_id
1 'polypeptide(L)'
;MRRALGAKNKYDFVDGTILVPDPFDLSFKAWSRCNMLVNSWIMNSVEDSIAQSIVYLDNAIDVWIELKERFSRGDFIRISELQIEIYSLKQ
;
A
#
# COMPACT_ATOMS: atom_id res chain seq x y z
N MET A 1 -1.12 -8.55 1.46
CA MET A 1 -0.24 -8.03 0.39
C MET A 1 1.18 -8.64 0.41
N ARG A 2 1.92 -8.59 1.53
CA ARG A 2 3.32 -9.09 1.61
C ARG A 2 3.56 -10.51 1.08
N ARG A 3 2.75 -11.50 1.49
CA ARG A 3 2.91 -12.89 1.04
C ARG A 3 2.65 -13.07 -0.47
N ALA A 4 1.58 -12.47 -0.98
CA ALA A 4 1.18 -12.59 -2.39
C ALA A 4 2.19 -11.91 -3.34
N LEU A 5 2.67 -10.71 -2.98
CA LEU A 5 3.69 -10.01 -3.77
C LEU A 5 5.07 -10.64 -3.60
N GLY A 6 5.42 -11.08 -2.39
CA GLY A 6 6.67 -11.76 -2.10
C GLY A 6 6.84 -13.05 -2.88
N ALA A 7 5.78 -13.87 -3.01
CA ALA A 7 5.79 -15.08 -3.83
C ALA A 7 6.07 -14.81 -5.33
N LYS A 8 5.98 -13.55 -5.77
CA LYS A 8 6.22 -13.13 -7.16
C LYS A 8 7.42 -12.19 -7.30
N ASN A 9 8.24 -12.04 -6.25
CA ASN A 9 9.36 -11.09 -6.20
C ASN A 9 8.96 -9.65 -6.56
N LYS A 10 7.81 -9.21 -6.05
CA LYS A 10 7.23 -7.88 -6.34
C LYS A 10 6.95 -7.07 -5.09
N TYR A 11 7.31 -7.58 -3.92
CA TYR A 11 7.09 -6.85 -2.67
C TYR A 11 7.91 -5.55 -2.63
N ASP A 12 9.08 -5.57 -3.26
CA ASP A 12 10.04 -4.48 -3.30
C ASP A 12 9.53 -3.22 -4.03
N PHE A 13 8.43 -3.35 -4.80
CA PHE A 13 7.73 -2.24 -5.45
C PHE A 13 6.81 -1.46 -4.52
N VAL A 14 6.43 -2.03 -3.37
CA VAL A 14 5.56 -1.38 -2.38
C VAL A 14 6.30 -1.01 -1.10
N ASP A 15 7.43 -1.64 -0.79
CA ASP A 15 8.23 -1.30 0.39
C ASP A 15 9.29 -0.22 0.14
N GLY A 16 9.50 0.17 -1.12
CA GLY A 16 10.42 1.22 -1.54
C GLY A 16 11.87 0.78 -1.71
N THR A 17 12.15 -0.53 -1.67
CA THR A 17 13.49 -1.06 -1.94
C THR A 17 13.90 -0.82 -3.40
N ILE A 18 12.96 -0.94 -4.35
CA ILE A 18 13.20 -0.59 -5.75
C ILE A 18 12.77 0.87 -5.99
N LEU A 19 13.75 1.73 -6.21
CA LEU A 19 13.52 3.12 -6.57
C LEU A 19 12.99 3.25 -8.01
N VAL A 20 12.31 4.36 -8.28
CA VAL A 20 11.90 4.72 -9.65
C VAL A 20 13.17 4.97 -10.47
N PRO A 21 13.45 4.16 -11.51
CA PRO A 21 14.62 4.34 -12.35
C PRO A 21 14.46 5.59 -13.23
N ASP A 22 15.59 6.10 -13.71
CA ASP A 22 15.60 7.18 -14.68
C ASP A 22 14.85 6.76 -15.97
N PRO A 23 14.04 7.63 -16.60
CA PRO A 23 13.33 7.29 -17.83
C PRO A 23 14.21 6.82 -19.00
N PHE A 24 15.49 7.18 -19.01
CA PHE A 24 16.48 6.75 -20.00
C PHE A 24 17.23 5.48 -19.61
N ASP A 25 17.00 4.93 -18.41
CA ASP A 25 17.55 3.65 -17.99
C ASP A 25 16.94 2.49 -18.78
N LEU A 26 17.78 1.54 -19.21
CA LEU A 26 17.35 0.35 -19.95
C LEU A 26 16.31 -0.49 -19.18
N SER A 27 16.34 -0.43 -17.85
CA SER A 27 15.43 -1.14 -16.95
C SER A 27 14.07 -0.45 -16.79
N PHE A 28 13.92 0.83 -17.16
CA PHE A 28 12.70 1.62 -16.93
C PHE A 28 11.44 0.95 -17.48
N LYS A 29 11.51 0.40 -18.70
CA LYS A 29 10.36 -0.30 -19.31
C LYS A 29 9.94 -1.54 -18.52
N ALA A 30 10.90 -2.33 -18.05
CA ALA A 30 10.63 -3.53 -17.26
C ALA A 30 10.07 -3.16 -15.88
N TRP A 31 10.63 -2.12 -15.26
CA TRP A 31 10.15 -1.55 -14.01
C TRP A 31 8.72 -1.03 -14.15
N SER A 32 8.44 -0.20 -15.15
CA SER A 32 7.12 0.40 -15.41
C SER A 32 6.03 -0.66 -15.58
N ARG A 33 6.33 -1.73 -16.34
CA ARG A 33 5.41 -2.87 -16.48
C ARG A 33 5.12 -3.55 -15.14
N CYS A 34 6.13 -3.72 -14.29
CA CYS A 34 5.95 -4.32 -12.97
C CYS A 34 5.15 -3.41 -12.04
N ASN A 35 5.43 -2.10 -12.06
CA ASN A 35 4.69 -1.09 -11.32
C ASN A 35 3.19 -1.10 -11.70
N MET A 36 2.87 -1.05 -12.99
CA MET A 36 1.48 -1.12 -13.47
C MET A 36 0.76 -2.41 -13.04
N LEU A 37 1.46 -3.56 -13.05
CA LEU A 37 0.89 -4.83 -12.64
C LEU A 37 0.55 -4.83 -11.14
N VAL A 38 1.45 -4.31 -10.31
CA VAL A 38 1.23 -4.20 -8.86
C VAL A 38 0.08 -3.22 -8.58
N ASN A 39 0.03 -2.08 -9.26
CA ASN A 39 -1.10 -1.15 -9.18
C ASN A 39 -2.43 -1.82 -9.51
N SER A 40 -2.49 -2.55 -10.62
CA SER A 40 -3.69 -3.29 -11.01
C SER A 40 -4.11 -4.29 -9.93
N TRP A 41 -3.17 -5.01 -9.31
CA TRP A 41 -3.50 -5.92 -8.21
C TRP A 41 -4.03 -5.19 -6.98
N ILE A 42 -3.46 -4.05 -6.63
CA ILE A 42 -3.93 -3.24 -5.50
C ILE A 42 -5.34 -2.72 -5.77
N MET A 43 -5.56 -2.11 -6.93
CA MET A 43 -6.85 -1.54 -7.33
C MET A 43 -7.97 -2.60 -7.34
N ASN A 44 -7.67 -3.81 -7.82
CA ASN A 44 -8.63 -4.92 -7.82
C ASN A 44 -8.79 -5.60 -6.45
N SER A 45 -8.01 -5.22 -5.43
CA SER A 45 -8.06 -5.80 -4.09
C SER A 45 -8.71 -4.88 -3.05
N VAL A 46 -9.11 -3.66 -3.45
CA VAL A 46 -9.76 -2.69 -2.57
C VAL A 46 -11.19 -2.44 -3.04
N GLU A 47 -12.02 -1.91 -2.16
CA GLU A 47 -13.38 -1.47 -2.52
C GLU A 47 -13.34 -0.30 -3.51
N ASP A 48 -14.34 -0.20 -4.39
CA ASP A 48 -14.41 0.84 -5.43
C ASP A 48 -14.26 2.26 -4.88
N SER A 49 -14.84 2.54 -3.70
CA SER A 49 -14.72 3.84 -3.03
C SER A 49 -13.28 4.18 -2.63
N ILE A 50 -12.48 3.16 -2.28
CA ILE A 50 -11.06 3.30 -1.98
C ILE A 50 -10.26 3.40 -3.28
N ALA A 51 -10.56 2.56 -4.27
CA ALA A 51 -9.93 2.60 -5.58
C ALA A 51 -10.03 4.00 -6.22
N GLN A 52 -11.21 4.62 -6.17
CA GLN A 52 -11.42 5.99 -6.68
C GLN A 52 -10.53 7.02 -5.99
N SER A 53 -10.21 6.84 -4.71
CA SER A 53 -9.37 7.77 -3.95
C SER A 53 -7.86 7.65 -4.22
N ILE A 54 -7.42 6.59 -4.90
CA ILE A 54 -6.00 6.31 -5.16
C ILE A 54 -5.68 6.16 -6.66
N VAL A 55 -6.68 6.29 -7.54
CA VAL A 55 -6.57 6.06 -8.99
C VAL A 55 -5.60 7.00 -9.71
N TYR A 56 -5.34 8.18 -9.13
CA TYR A 56 -4.45 9.20 -9.70
C TYR A 56 -2.97 8.99 -9.34
N LEU A 57 -2.66 8.00 -8.52
CA LEU A 57 -1.29 7.70 -8.09
C LEU A 57 -0.65 6.73 -9.09
N ASP A 58 0.45 7.16 -9.71
CA ASP A 58 1.10 6.41 -10.78
C ASP A 58 1.99 5.28 -10.25
N ASN A 59 2.58 5.41 -9.05
CA ASN A 59 3.48 4.40 -8.50
C ASN A 59 2.80 3.55 -7.43
N ALA A 60 3.08 2.24 -7.46
CA ALA A 60 2.57 1.28 -6.50
C ALA A 60 3.01 1.58 -5.06
N ILE A 61 4.19 2.18 -4.89
CA ILE A 61 4.66 2.65 -3.57
C ILE A 61 3.77 3.77 -3.03
N ASP A 62 3.40 4.74 -3.86
CA ASP A 62 2.57 5.87 -3.44
C ASP A 62 1.17 5.39 -3.07
N VAL A 63 0.59 4.53 -3.89
CA VAL A 63 -0.69 3.85 -3.61
C VAL A 63 -0.62 3.10 -2.27
N TRP A 64 0.47 2.36 -2.04
CA TRP A 64 0.63 1.59 -0.80
C TRP A 64 0.79 2.48 0.43
N ILE A 65 1.53 3.59 0.32
CA ILE A 65 1.70 4.57 1.39
C ILE A 65 0.35 5.19 1.76
N GLU A 66 -0.42 5.67 0.77
CA GLU A 66 -1.75 6.27 0.98
C GLU A 66 -2.69 5.29 1.70
N LEU A 67 -2.73 4.02 1.25
CA LEU A 67 -3.51 2.98 1.90
C LEU A 67 -3.03 2.73 3.33
N LYS A 68 -1.72 2.64 3.55
CA LYS A 68 -1.15 2.42 4.88
C LYS A 68 -1.49 3.57 5.82
N GLU A 69 -1.39 4.82 5.38
CA GLU A 69 -1.77 5.99 6.18
C GLU A 69 -3.26 6.00 6.52
N ARG A 70 -4.12 5.74 5.52
CA ARG A 70 -5.57 5.71 5.70
C ARG A 70 -5.99 4.68 6.77
N PHE A 71 -5.45 3.47 6.71
CA PHE A 71 -5.84 2.40 7.63
C PHE A 71 -5.11 2.45 8.98
N SER A 72 -3.86 2.94 9.02
CA SER A 72 -3.14 3.10 10.30
C SER A 72 -3.79 4.14 11.23
N ARG A 73 -4.42 5.18 10.68
CA ARG A 73 -5.17 6.16 11.49
C ARG A 73 -6.40 5.54 12.15
N GLY A 74 -7.15 4.72 11.42
CA GLY A 74 -8.32 4.01 11.96
C GLY A 74 -7.93 3.03 13.07
N ASP A 75 -6.83 2.30 12.88
CA ASP A 75 -6.30 1.38 13.89
C ASP A 75 -5.91 2.11 15.18
N PHE A 76 -5.27 3.28 15.08
CA PHE A 76 -4.84 4.05 16.25
C PHE A 76 -6.02 4.50 17.13
N ILE A 77 -7.09 5.00 16.52
CA ILE A 77 -8.30 5.42 17.24
C ILE A 77 -8.90 4.21 17.96
N ARG A 78 -9.09 3.09 17.25
CA ARG A 78 -9.68 1.90 17.83
C ARG A 78 -8.85 1.30 18.96
N ILE A 79 -7.52 1.30 18.83
CA ILE A 79 -6.60 0.86 19.88
C ILE A 79 -6.77 1.74 21.12
N SER A 80 -6.87 3.06 20.95
CA SER A 80 -7.03 4.01 22.06
C SER A 80 -8.36 3.82 22.81
N GLU A 81 -9.46 3.63 22.07
CA GLU A 81 -10.77 3.31 22.66
C GLU A 81 -10.73 2.02 23.49
N LEU A 82 -10.16 0.95 22.91
CA LEU A 82 -10.02 -0.33 23.60
C LEU A 82 -9.15 -0.22 24.86
N GLN A 83 -8.09 0.58 24.83
CA GLN A 83 -7.27 0.84 26.01
C GLN A 83 -8.08 1.53 27.11
N ILE A 84 -8.88 2.55 26.76
CA ILE A 84 -9.76 3.26 27.71
C ILE A 84 -10.78 2.30 28.31
N GLU A 85 -11.46 1.49 27.49
CA GLU A 85 -12.42 0.48 27.96
C GLU A 85 -11.77 -0.49 28.95
N ILE A 86 -10.57 -1.02 28.64
CA ILE A 86 -9.83 -1.91 29.53
C ILE A 86 -9.50 -1.23 30.87
N TYR A 87 -9.09 0.04 30.86
CA TYR A 87 -8.84 0.78 32.09
C TYR A 87 -10.12 0.97 32.92
N SER A 88 -11.25 1.27 32.27
CA SER A 88 -12.54 1.44 32.96
C SER A 88 -13.11 0.14 33.53
N LEU A 89 -12.78 -1.01 32.95
CA LEU A 89 -13.22 -2.33 33.43
C LEU A 89 -12.40 -2.84 34.62
N LYS A 90 -11.25 -2.22 34.93
CA LYS A 90 -10.38 -2.57 36.07
C LYS A 90 -10.65 -1.72 37.31
N GLN A 91 -11.72 -0.93 37.32
CA GLN A 91 -12.16 -0.10 38.44
C GLN A 91 -13.38 -0.73 39.13
#